data_AF-A0A815QHL1-F1
#
_entry.id   AF-A0A815QHL1-F1
#
_cell.length_a   1.000
_cell.length_b   1.000
_cell.length_c   1.000
_cell.angle_alpha   90.00
_cell.angle_beta   90.00
_cell.angle_gamma   90.00
#
_symmetry.space_group_name_H-M   'P 1'
#
loop_
_entity.id
_entity.type
_entity.pdbx_description
1 polymer ?
#
loop_
_entity_poly.entity_id
_entity_poly.type
_entity_poly.pdbx_seq_one_letter_code
_entity_poly.pdbx_strand_id
1 'polypeptide(L)'
;MMDSLRQISVKNVQSIANDGNEEKRAWIEHFRPHGFRHDTKEISRVSLPYGISYVLEVFLMPFVSQIFISRLGQDEFNACLLGQVCYGLSAYSINYGLSFGCDTLLSQCYSGNRRKMGLTIQRAAMIGGFSNLVSSILFLNSIYLIQYMNISEQVYRLTQQYITIGIFIIPFDGLLVVIQKYIINLGSTWSILIINIIGNMFNLLFHYVFLYVFKFGIRSAPVSLALSYMSMIIMAFGYLKITKLYADSWQPITRNCLKEWLPYLKLAIPGVLILVREVICFEGSVFLSSSFGKDSLSAQGVSYYVYIINYLMAQAFSLGAASLSRHLLLFAIAFCAFNFVQVTQCGVMKAIGKQYIIGVLVLINYIILTVPLAGLLVFYFKMKMYGYWIAIIIGIILEIIIVEIYIARINWQTQAQITQVRVNFNTEEPSKSPVDNETNEVNMLNAETDEGVTTDSIQPTQTLFDVIKFKLIIFMFLLSLLIVSIVFTVKH
;
A
#
# COMPACT_ATOMS: atom_id res chain seq x y z
N MET A 1 47.56 -55.33 -20.43
CA MET A 1 46.87 -55.18 -19.12
C MET A 1 46.73 -53.72 -18.69
N MET A 2 47.73 -52.85 -18.92
CA MET A 2 47.57 -51.40 -18.63
C MET A 2 46.63 -50.66 -19.63
N ASP A 3 46.61 -51.04 -20.91
CA ASP A 3 45.74 -50.38 -21.90
C ASP A 3 44.25 -50.73 -21.73
N SER A 4 43.94 -51.94 -21.27
CA SER A 4 42.58 -52.38 -20.94
C SER A 4 42.01 -51.66 -19.72
N LEU A 5 42.85 -51.32 -18.74
CA LEU A 5 42.44 -50.54 -17.55
C LEU A 5 42.22 -49.05 -17.88
N ARG A 6 43.00 -48.50 -18.83
CA ARG A 6 42.78 -47.13 -19.34
C ARG A 6 41.46 -46.98 -20.10
N GLN A 7 41.07 -47.94 -20.94
CA GLN A 7 39.80 -47.85 -21.67
C GLN A 7 38.56 -47.97 -20.78
N ILE A 8 38.63 -48.76 -19.70
CA ILE A 8 37.53 -48.92 -18.74
C ILE A 8 37.36 -47.64 -17.91
N SER A 9 38.45 -46.99 -17.51
CA SER A 9 38.41 -45.71 -16.80
C SER A 9 37.82 -44.58 -17.66
N VAL A 10 38.17 -44.50 -18.95
CA VAL A 10 37.68 -43.44 -19.84
C VAL A 10 36.19 -43.63 -20.18
N LYS A 11 35.73 -44.86 -20.40
CA LYS A 11 34.30 -45.14 -20.64
C LYS A 11 33.43 -44.85 -19.40
N ASN A 12 33.90 -45.18 -18.20
CA ASN A 12 33.17 -44.87 -16.96
C ASN A 12 33.16 -43.36 -16.66
N VAL A 13 34.24 -42.63 -16.96
CA VAL A 13 34.26 -41.16 -16.81
C VAL A 13 33.35 -40.48 -17.82
N GLN A 14 33.25 -40.99 -19.06
CA GLN A 14 32.32 -40.46 -20.07
C GLN A 14 30.86 -40.80 -19.77
N SER A 15 30.55 -41.97 -19.19
CA SER A 15 29.17 -42.28 -18.79
C SER A 15 28.73 -41.44 -17.59
N ILE A 16 29.60 -41.23 -16.60
CA ILE A 16 29.34 -40.36 -15.43
C ILE A 16 29.23 -38.87 -15.85
N ALA A 17 30.03 -38.43 -16.84
CA ALA A 17 29.93 -37.07 -17.39
C ALA A 17 28.67 -36.85 -18.23
N ASN A 18 28.14 -37.91 -18.86
CA ASN A 18 26.87 -37.86 -19.60
C ASN A 18 25.65 -37.92 -18.66
N ASP A 19 25.66 -38.77 -17.62
CA ASP A 19 24.63 -38.78 -16.56
C ASP A 19 24.58 -37.44 -15.82
N GLY A 20 25.73 -36.88 -15.46
CA GLY A 20 25.82 -35.56 -14.84
C GLY A 20 25.39 -34.42 -15.76
N ASN A 21 25.37 -34.60 -17.08
CA ASN A 21 24.85 -33.63 -18.05
C ASN A 21 23.36 -33.83 -18.33
N GLU A 22 22.83 -35.05 -18.23
CA GLU A 22 21.39 -35.34 -18.31
C GLU A 22 20.65 -34.93 -17.04
N GLU A 23 21.18 -35.22 -15.85
CA GLU A 23 20.65 -34.67 -14.59
C GLU A 23 20.76 -33.16 -14.56
N LYS A 24 21.86 -32.57 -15.03
CA LYS A 24 22.02 -31.12 -15.10
C LYS A 24 21.15 -30.48 -16.18
N ARG A 25 20.86 -31.17 -17.29
CA ARG A 25 19.87 -30.73 -18.30
C ARG A 25 18.45 -30.85 -17.75
N ALA A 26 18.09 -31.95 -17.09
CA ALA A 26 16.81 -32.13 -16.41
C ALA A 26 16.62 -31.09 -15.27
N TRP A 27 17.68 -30.78 -14.53
CA TRP A 27 17.70 -29.74 -13.50
C TRP A 27 17.61 -28.33 -14.13
N ILE A 28 18.33 -28.07 -15.23
CA ILE A 28 18.26 -26.79 -15.96
C ILE A 28 16.89 -26.61 -16.64
N GLU A 29 16.25 -27.66 -17.12
CA GLU A 29 14.90 -27.64 -17.69
C GLU A 29 13.83 -27.48 -16.61
N HIS A 30 14.00 -28.10 -15.43
CA HIS A 30 13.17 -27.84 -14.25
C HIS A 30 13.26 -26.37 -13.78
N PHE A 31 14.38 -25.69 -14.05
CA PHE A 31 14.65 -24.28 -13.72
C PHE A 31 14.67 -23.33 -14.94
N ARG A 32 14.06 -23.72 -16.06
CA ARG A 32 13.87 -22.86 -17.24
C ARG A 32 12.54 -22.11 -17.07
N PRO A 33 12.52 -20.78 -16.85
CA PRO A 33 11.27 -20.06 -16.73
C PRO A 33 10.68 -19.89 -18.14
N HIS A 34 10.03 -20.94 -18.64
CA HIS A 34 9.04 -20.76 -19.67
C HIS A 34 7.93 -19.90 -19.07
N GLY A 35 7.85 -18.64 -19.48
CA GLY A 35 6.74 -17.77 -19.10
C GLY A 35 7.05 -16.61 -18.15
N PHE A 36 8.27 -16.21 -17.80
CA PHE A 36 8.48 -15.05 -16.88
C PHE A 36 7.70 -13.77 -17.24
N ARG A 37 7.72 -13.37 -18.52
CA ARG A 37 6.93 -12.23 -19.02
C ARG A 37 5.43 -12.52 -18.97
N HIS A 38 5.06 -13.79 -19.17
CA HIS A 38 3.68 -14.26 -19.06
C HIS A 38 3.23 -14.24 -17.59
N ASP A 39 3.97 -14.82 -16.67
CA ASP A 39 3.75 -14.88 -15.22
C ASP A 39 3.67 -13.50 -14.59
N THR A 40 4.61 -12.61 -14.90
CA THR A 40 4.56 -11.21 -14.43
C THR A 40 3.32 -10.50 -14.99
N LYS A 41 3.02 -10.70 -16.28
CA LYS A 41 1.85 -10.11 -16.92
C LYS A 41 0.55 -10.65 -16.31
N GLU A 42 0.46 -11.94 -16.04
CA GLU A 42 -0.72 -12.59 -15.45
C GLU A 42 -0.91 -12.17 -13.98
N ILE A 43 0.17 -12.14 -13.17
CA ILE A 43 0.13 -11.62 -11.80
C ILE A 43 -0.32 -10.16 -11.81
N SER A 44 0.26 -9.30 -12.65
CA SER A 44 -0.15 -7.89 -12.73
C SER A 44 -1.57 -7.73 -13.24
N ARG A 45 -2.02 -8.56 -14.20
CA ARG A 45 -3.39 -8.54 -14.75
C ARG A 45 -4.45 -8.86 -13.70
N VAL A 46 -4.12 -9.67 -12.70
CA VAL A 46 -4.99 -10.00 -11.57
C VAL A 46 -4.83 -8.99 -10.42
N SER A 47 -3.58 -8.75 -9.99
CA SER A 47 -3.25 -7.99 -8.78
C SER A 47 -3.55 -6.50 -8.90
N LEU A 48 -3.27 -5.89 -10.06
CA LEU A 48 -3.43 -4.45 -10.23
C LEU A 48 -4.91 -4.01 -10.15
N PRO A 49 -5.84 -4.60 -10.92
CA PRO A 49 -7.26 -4.23 -10.79
C PRO A 49 -7.79 -4.56 -9.38
N TYR A 50 -7.36 -5.67 -8.77
CA TYR A 50 -7.76 -5.99 -7.40
C TYR A 50 -7.24 -4.96 -6.39
N GLY A 51 -5.96 -4.57 -6.47
CA GLY A 51 -5.36 -3.57 -5.59
C GLY A 51 -6.01 -2.21 -5.72
N ILE A 52 -6.27 -1.75 -6.94
CA ILE A 52 -7.01 -0.50 -7.16
C ILE A 52 -8.42 -0.62 -6.58
N SER A 53 -9.11 -1.75 -6.80
CA SER A 53 -10.44 -1.97 -6.20
C SER A 53 -10.39 -1.87 -4.69
N TYR A 54 -9.37 -2.45 -4.06
CA TYR A 54 -9.21 -2.48 -2.62
C TYR A 54 -8.91 -1.10 -2.04
N VAL A 55 -8.14 -0.27 -2.75
CA VAL A 55 -7.94 1.16 -2.41
C VAL A 55 -9.25 1.95 -2.55
N LEU A 56 -10.01 1.73 -3.61
CA LEU A 56 -11.30 2.39 -3.81
C LEU A 56 -12.31 2.03 -2.71
N GLU A 57 -12.28 0.79 -2.22
CA GLU A 57 -13.19 0.32 -1.20
C GLU A 57 -12.77 0.74 0.21
N VAL A 58 -11.56 0.35 0.63
CA VAL A 58 -11.13 0.48 2.02
C VAL A 58 -10.70 1.90 2.36
N PHE A 59 -10.08 2.60 1.40
CA PHE A 59 -9.59 3.97 1.62
C PHE A 59 -10.56 5.03 1.09
N LEU A 60 -10.94 4.97 -0.19
CA LEU A 60 -11.67 6.08 -0.80
C LEU A 60 -13.10 6.24 -0.25
N MET A 61 -13.84 5.14 -0.03
CA MET A 61 -15.21 5.21 0.51
C MET A 61 -15.32 5.99 1.82
N PRO A 62 -14.59 5.65 2.91
CA PRO A 62 -14.64 6.41 4.16
C PRO A 62 -13.99 7.80 4.03
N PHE A 63 -13.02 7.98 3.14
CA PHE A 63 -12.41 9.28 2.87
C PHE A 63 -13.40 10.28 2.25
N VAL A 64 -14.30 9.84 1.36
CA VAL A 64 -15.38 10.70 0.85
C VAL A 64 -16.27 11.18 1.99
N SER A 65 -16.62 10.33 2.96
CA SER A 65 -17.37 10.77 4.15
C SER A 65 -16.62 11.85 4.92
N GLN A 66 -15.32 11.69 5.13
CA GLN A 66 -14.48 12.69 5.81
C GLN A 66 -14.51 14.04 5.10
N ILE A 67 -14.38 14.08 3.77
CA ILE A 67 -14.45 15.33 2.99
C ILE A 67 -15.79 16.03 3.18
N PHE A 68 -16.90 15.30 3.03
CA PHE A 68 -18.24 15.88 3.14
C PHE A 68 -18.54 16.37 4.55
N ILE A 69 -18.22 15.56 5.55
CA ILE A 69 -18.47 15.89 6.96
C ILE A 69 -17.54 17.01 7.46
N SER A 70 -16.32 17.13 6.94
CA SER A 70 -15.40 18.23 7.30
C SER A 70 -15.97 19.62 7.04
N ARG A 71 -16.96 19.74 6.14
CA ARG A 71 -17.65 20.99 5.82
C ARG A 71 -18.70 21.40 6.85
N LEU A 72 -19.15 20.50 7.71
CA LEU A 72 -20.11 20.80 8.77
C LEU A 72 -19.45 21.50 9.95
N GLY A 73 -18.23 21.06 10.30
CA GLY A 73 -17.50 21.55 11.46
C GLY A 73 -16.46 20.56 11.94
N GLN A 74 -15.58 21.02 12.83
CA GLN A 74 -14.52 20.21 13.41
C GLN A 74 -15.09 19.09 14.30
N ASP A 75 -16.16 19.35 15.03
CA ASP A 75 -16.78 18.38 15.94
C ASP A 75 -17.42 17.22 15.17
N GLU A 76 -18.12 17.51 14.07
CA GLU A 76 -18.69 16.50 13.18
C GLU A 76 -17.60 15.67 12.50
N PHE A 77 -16.52 16.31 12.06
CA PHE A 77 -15.38 15.63 11.47
C PHE A 77 -14.73 14.66 12.47
N ASN A 78 -14.43 15.14 13.68
CA ASN A 78 -13.84 14.32 14.75
C ASN A 78 -14.76 13.15 15.13
N ALA A 79 -16.07 13.39 15.22
CA ALA A 79 -17.05 12.36 15.49
C ALA A 79 -17.15 11.31 14.36
N CYS A 80 -17.03 11.73 13.11
CA CYS A 80 -17.00 10.81 11.96
C CYS A 80 -15.75 9.93 11.98
N LEU A 81 -14.58 10.51 12.28
CA LEU A 81 -13.34 9.76 12.46
C LEU A 81 -13.49 8.73 13.59
N LEU A 82 -13.93 9.16 14.77
CA LEU A 82 -14.09 8.26 15.92
C LEU A 82 -15.08 7.13 15.62
N GLY A 83 -16.18 7.42 14.93
CA GLY A 83 -17.12 6.41 14.46
C GLY A 83 -16.49 5.39 13.49
N GLN A 84 -15.61 5.83 12.59
CA GLN A 84 -14.87 4.96 11.68
C GLN A 84 -13.82 4.10 12.42
N VAL A 85 -13.15 4.65 13.43
CA VAL A 85 -12.24 3.88 14.31
C VAL A 85 -12.99 2.76 15.03
N CYS A 86 -14.14 3.08 15.62
CA CYS A 86 -15.00 2.09 16.26
C CYS A 86 -15.41 1.00 15.26
N TYR A 87 -15.80 1.37 14.04
CA TYR A 87 -16.16 0.43 12.97
C TYR A 87 -14.97 -0.47 12.58
N GLY A 88 -13.79 0.13 12.45
CA GLY A 88 -12.53 -0.54 12.15
C GLY A 88 -12.23 -1.69 13.11
N LEU A 89 -12.32 -1.39 14.41
CA LEU A 89 -12.03 -2.34 15.49
C LEU A 89 -13.13 -3.41 15.65
N SER A 90 -14.40 -2.99 15.63
CA SER A 90 -15.51 -3.88 16.01
C SER A 90 -16.08 -4.70 14.87
N ALA A 91 -15.90 -4.27 13.60
CA ALA A 91 -16.55 -4.90 12.46
C ALA A 91 -15.58 -5.20 11.32
N TYR A 92 -14.88 -4.19 10.80
CA TYR A 92 -13.99 -4.36 9.64
C TYR A 92 -12.95 -5.46 9.87
N SER A 93 -12.19 -5.36 10.97
CA SER A 93 -11.12 -6.30 11.29
C SER A 93 -11.61 -7.75 11.42
N ILE A 94 -12.81 -7.93 11.99
CA ILE A 94 -13.40 -9.26 12.20
C ILE A 94 -13.90 -9.82 10.87
N ASN A 95 -14.69 -9.06 10.11
CA ASN A 95 -15.28 -9.54 8.86
C ASN A 95 -14.24 -9.77 7.76
N TYR A 96 -13.33 -8.80 7.54
CA TYR A 96 -12.24 -8.98 6.57
C TYR A 96 -11.26 -10.07 7.02
N GLY A 97 -11.00 -10.20 8.33
CA GLY A 97 -10.09 -11.21 8.85
C GLY A 97 -10.66 -12.61 8.65
N LEU A 98 -11.96 -12.78 8.88
CA LEU A 98 -12.65 -14.03 8.59
C LEU A 98 -12.65 -14.37 7.09
N SER A 99 -12.60 -13.36 6.22
CA SER A 99 -12.56 -13.55 4.76
C SER A 99 -11.24 -14.16 4.26
N PHE A 100 -10.13 -14.08 5.01
CA PHE A 100 -8.86 -14.69 4.61
C PHE A 100 -8.96 -16.23 4.50
N GLY A 101 -9.83 -16.83 5.32
CA GLY A 101 -10.19 -18.24 5.18
C GLY A 101 -10.83 -18.57 3.82
N CYS A 102 -11.62 -17.64 3.26
CA CYS A 102 -12.18 -17.79 1.91
C CYS A 102 -11.11 -17.86 0.83
N ASP A 103 -10.13 -16.95 0.84
CA ASP A 103 -9.09 -16.92 -0.20
C ASP A 103 -8.34 -18.24 -0.28
N THR A 104 -7.99 -18.80 0.88
CA THR A 104 -7.28 -20.08 0.96
C THR A 104 -8.15 -21.23 0.46
N LEU A 105 -9.39 -21.34 0.93
CA LEU A 105 -10.26 -22.46 0.56
C LEU A 105 -10.78 -22.38 -0.87
N LEU A 106 -11.08 -21.18 -1.37
CA LEU A 106 -11.54 -20.96 -2.74
C LEU A 106 -10.43 -21.23 -3.75
N SER A 107 -9.19 -20.79 -3.49
CA SER A 107 -8.04 -21.11 -4.37
C SER A 107 -7.73 -22.61 -4.42
N GLN A 108 -7.82 -23.30 -3.29
CA GLN A 108 -7.71 -24.76 -3.22
C GLN A 108 -8.85 -25.46 -3.99
N CYS A 109 -10.08 -24.99 -3.83
CA CYS A 109 -11.23 -25.54 -4.56
C CYS A 109 -11.12 -25.27 -6.06
N TYR A 110 -10.66 -24.09 -6.47
CA TYR A 110 -10.47 -23.73 -7.87
C TYR A 110 -9.46 -24.66 -8.55
N SER A 111 -8.34 -24.95 -7.87
CA SER A 111 -7.28 -25.84 -8.38
C SER A 111 -7.65 -27.33 -8.33
N GLY A 112 -8.55 -27.72 -7.42
CA GLY A 112 -8.96 -29.11 -7.21
C GLY A 112 -10.34 -29.42 -7.78
N ASN A 113 -11.39 -29.05 -7.06
CA ASN A 113 -12.79 -29.30 -7.45
C ASN A 113 -13.60 -28.00 -7.39
N ARG A 114 -13.79 -27.39 -8.56
CA ARG A 114 -14.47 -26.11 -8.74
C ARG A 114 -15.90 -26.10 -8.19
N ARG A 115 -16.60 -27.24 -8.19
CA ARG A 115 -17.97 -27.35 -7.63
C ARG A 115 -18.02 -27.15 -6.12
N LYS A 116 -16.92 -27.37 -5.39
CA LYS A 116 -16.84 -27.12 -3.94
C LYS A 116 -16.75 -25.64 -3.58
N MET A 117 -16.48 -24.75 -4.55
CA MET A 117 -16.44 -23.31 -4.31
C MET A 117 -17.80 -22.78 -3.85
N GLY A 118 -18.90 -23.25 -4.45
CA GLY A 118 -20.26 -22.89 -4.05
C GLY A 118 -20.57 -23.26 -2.60
N LEU A 119 -20.15 -24.44 -2.13
CA LEU A 119 -20.33 -24.81 -0.71
C LEU A 119 -19.50 -23.92 0.22
N THR A 120 -18.25 -23.67 -0.17
CA THR A 120 -17.30 -22.88 0.60
C THR A 120 -17.83 -21.46 0.80
N ILE A 121 -18.33 -20.83 -0.27
CA ILE A 121 -18.85 -19.48 -0.18
C ILE A 121 -20.18 -19.39 0.57
N GLN A 122 -21.02 -20.42 0.48
CA GLN A 122 -22.24 -20.50 1.30
C GLN A 122 -21.89 -20.59 2.79
N ARG A 123 -20.88 -21.39 3.17
CA ARG A 123 -20.38 -21.45 4.56
C ARG A 123 -19.83 -20.11 5.01
N ALA A 124 -19.01 -19.47 4.18
CA ALA A 124 -18.46 -18.15 4.47
C ALA A 124 -19.56 -17.09 4.66
N ALA A 125 -20.60 -17.10 3.83
CA ALA A 125 -21.73 -16.19 3.98
C ALA A 125 -22.50 -16.43 5.29
N MET A 126 -22.68 -17.69 5.72
CA MET A 126 -23.32 -18.00 7.00
C MET A 126 -22.47 -17.60 8.20
N ILE A 127 -21.16 -17.88 8.16
CA ILE A 127 -20.21 -17.46 9.21
C ILE A 127 -20.13 -15.93 9.25
N GLY A 128 -20.07 -15.27 8.09
CA GLY A 128 -20.08 -13.82 7.96
C GLY A 128 -21.39 -13.21 8.49
N GLY A 129 -22.54 -13.83 8.23
CA GLY A 129 -23.82 -13.42 8.82
C GLY A 129 -23.82 -13.47 10.35
N PHE A 130 -23.28 -14.53 10.95
CA PHE A 130 -23.11 -14.61 12.40
C PHE A 130 -22.11 -13.56 12.92
N SER A 131 -20.99 -13.39 12.22
CA SER A 131 -19.98 -12.36 12.52
C SER A 131 -20.56 -10.95 12.47
N ASN A 132 -21.44 -10.65 11.51
CA ASN A 132 -22.12 -9.37 11.40
C ASN A 132 -22.97 -9.07 12.63
N LEU A 133 -23.63 -10.07 13.22
CA LEU A 133 -24.38 -9.91 14.48
C LEU A 133 -23.45 -9.58 15.64
N VAL A 134 -22.36 -10.34 15.80
CA VAL A 134 -21.35 -10.09 16.85
C VAL A 134 -20.72 -8.70 16.68
N SER A 135 -20.34 -8.35 15.45
CA SER A 135 -19.74 -7.06 15.10
C SER A 135 -20.69 -5.89 15.36
N SER A 136 -21.99 -6.08 15.10
CA SER A 136 -23.01 -5.07 15.39
C SER A 136 -23.16 -4.81 16.89
N ILE A 137 -23.13 -5.86 17.71
CA ILE A 137 -23.16 -5.75 19.16
C ILE A 137 -21.90 -5.01 19.66
N LEU A 138 -20.71 -5.42 19.19
CA LEU A 138 -19.46 -4.75 19.56
C LEU A 138 -19.45 -3.29 19.14
N PHE A 139 -19.94 -2.98 17.94
CA PHE A 139 -20.00 -1.62 17.42
C PHE A 139 -20.91 -0.73 18.25
N LEU A 140 -22.13 -1.19 18.60
CA LEU A 140 -23.01 -0.43 19.49
C LEU A 140 -22.39 -0.25 20.89
N ASN A 141 -21.73 -1.28 21.42
CA ASN A 141 -21.07 -1.19 22.73
C ASN A 141 -19.89 -0.22 22.75
N SER A 142 -19.32 0.13 21.58
CA SER A 142 -18.27 1.16 21.51
C SER A 142 -18.75 2.53 22.00
N ILE A 143 -20.07 2.81 22.00
CA ILE A 143 -20.66 4.01 22.61
C ILE A 143 -20.31 4.10 24.10
N TYR A 144 -20.29 2.97 24.81
CA TYR A 144 -19.90 2.94 26.22
C TYR A 144 -18.40 3.08 26.42
N LEU A 145 -17.57 2.79 25.41
CA LEU A 145 -16.12 2.99 25.52
C LEU A 145 -15.75 4.45 25.30
N ILE A 146 -16.38 5.11 24.32
CA ILE A 146 -16.11 6.51 24.02
C ILE A 146 -16.52 7.46 25.16
N GLN A 147 -17.44 7.07 26.04
CA GLN A 147 -17.81 7.87 27.22
C GLN A 147 -16.65 8.05 28.22
N TYR A 148 -15.69 7.11 28.22
CA TYR A 148 -14.50 7.18 29.07
C TYR A 148 -13.36 7.95 28.40
N MET A 149 -13.53 8.37 27.15
CA MET A 149 -12.57 9.23 26.46
C MET A 149 -12.81 10.68 26.89
N ASN A 150 -11.73 11.43 27.09
CA ASN A 150 -11.81 12.86 27.44
C ASN A 150 -12.16 13.70 26.20
N ILE A 151 -13.40 13.56 25.70
CA ILE A 151 -13.93 14.25 24.52
C ILE A 151 -15.07 15.21 24.89
N SER A 152 -15.35 16.19 24.03
CA SER A 152 -16.47 17.11 24.24
C SER A 152 -17.81 16.38 24.16
N GLU A 153 -18.80 16.85 24.94
CA GLU A 153 -20.15 16.28 24.93
C GLU A 153 -20.78 16.30 23.53
N GLN A 154 -20.46 17.32 22.73
CA GLN A 154 -20.92 17.43 21.35
C GLN A 154 -20.34 16.33 20.45
N VAL A 155 -19.03 16.09 20.50
CA VAL A 155 -18.36 15.02 19.73
C VAL A 155 -18.90 13.65 20.16
N TYR A 156 -19.11 13.44 21.47
CA TYR A 156 -19.73 12.21 21.98
C TYR A 156 -21.13 11.98 21.39
N ARG A 157 -22.02 12.98 21.45
CA ARG A 157 -23.39 12.89 20.91
C ARG A 157 -23.39 12.62 19.39
N LEU A 158 -22.52 13.30 18.65
CA LEU A 158 -22.41 13.11 17.20
C LEU A 158 -21.88 11.70 16.86
N THR A 159 -20.89 11.22 17.60
CA THR A 159 -20.33 9.87 17.42
C THR A 159 -21.38 8.80 17.74
N GLN A 160 -22.18 9.00 18.78
CA GLN A 160 -23.30 8.12 19.11
C GLN A 160 -24.31 8.01 17.95
N GLN A 161 -24.65 9.14 17.31
CA GLN A 161 -25.54 9.14 16.13
C GLN A 161 -24.93 8.41 14.95
N TYR A 162 -23.63 8.60 14.71
CA TYR A 162 -22.89 7.86 13.69
C TYR A 162 -22.96 6.35 13.94
N ILE A 163 -22.60 5.90 15.14
CA ILE A 163 -22.54 4.47 15.49
C ILE A 163 -23.93 3.81 15.40
N THR A 164 -24.95 4.47 15.95
CA THR A 164 -26.31 3.93 15.99
C THR A 164 -26.86 3.62 14.59
N ILE A 165 -26.57 4.50 13.62
CA ILE A 165 -27.00 4.31 12.22
C ILE A 165 -26.00 3.44 11.46
N GLY A 166 -24.71 3.52 11.79
CA GLY A 166 -23.63 2.77 11.16
C GLY A 166 -23.76 1.25 11.31
N ILE A 167 -24.63 0.74 12.19
CA ILE A 167 -24.96 -0.69 12.27
C ILE A 167 -25.43 -1.26 10.91
N PHE A 168 -26.05 -0.44 10.06
CA PHE A 168 -26.50 -0.85 8.73
C PHE A 168 -25.35 -1.01 7.71
N ILE A 169 -24.17 -0.47 7.98
CA ILE A 169 -22.98 -0.67 7.13
C ILE A 169 -22.53 -2.13 7.19
N ILE A 170 -22.49 -2.68 8.41
CA ILE A 170 -21.91 -3.99 8.75
C ILE A 170 -22.47 -5.15 7.88
N PRO A 171 -23.80 -5.37 7.78
CA PRO A 171 -24.33 -6.47 6.99
C PRO A 171 -24.05 -6.33 5.50
N PHE A 172 -24.02 -5.11 4.97
CA PHE A 172 -23.76 -4.88 3.54
C PHE A 172 -22.28 -5.04 3.21
N ASP A 173 -21.37 -4.39 3.95
CA ASP A 173 -19.93 -4.56 3.76
C ASP A 173 -19.52 -6.03 3.95
N GLY A 174 -19.97 -6.67 5.04
CA GLY A 174 -19.65 -8.07 5.32
C GLY A 174 -20.11 -9.04 4.23
N LEU A 175 -21.30 -8.83 3.65
CA LEU A 175 -21.78 -9.65 2.53
C LEU A 175 -21.02 -9.35 1.23
N LEU A 176 -20.73 -8.09 0.96
CA LEU A 176 -19.99 -7.66 -0.22
C LEU A 176 -18.60 -8.31 -0.26
N VAL A 177 -17.87 -8.30 0.86
CA VAL A 177 -16.56 -8.96 0.99
C VAL A 177 -16.62 -10.40 0.53
N VAL A 178 -17.60 -11.18 1.01
CA VAL A 178 -17.75 -12.59 0.62
C VAL A 178 -18.01 -12.72 -0.89
N ILE A 179 -18.94 -11.94 -1.45
CA ILE A 179 -19.27 -12.00 -2.88
C ILE A 179 -18.05 -11.63 -3.75
N GLN A 180 -17.29 -10.61 -3.36
CA GLN A 180 -16.09 -10.20 -4.08
C GLN A 180 -15.05 -11.31 -4.08
N LYS A 181 -14.80 -11.96 -2.92
CA LYS A 181 -13.86 -13.09 -2.81
C LYS A 181 -14.24 -14.21 -3.76
N TYR A 182 -15.53 -14.49 -3.94
CA TYR A 182 -15.99 -15.46 -4.92
C TYR A 182 -15.68 -15.05 -6.36
N ILE A 183 -16.02 -13.82 -6.76
CA ILE A 183 -15.79 -13.32 -8.12
C ILE A 183 -14.29 -13.26 -8.46
N ILE A 184 -13.45 -12.82 -7.51
CA ILE A 184 -11.99 -12.76 -7.64
C ILE A 184 -11.41 -14.17 -7.86
N ASN A 185 -11.82 -15.13 -7.02
CA ASN A 185 -11.34 -16.51 -7.14
C ASN A 185 -11.91 -17.23 -8.37
N LEU A 186 -12.92 -16.68 -9.06
CA LEU A 186 -13.37 -17.15 -10.37
C LEU A 186 -12.56 -16.54 -11.53
N GLY A 187 -11.63 -15.64 -11.24
CA GLY A 187 -10.72 -15.01 -12.22
C GLY A 187 -11.18 -13.67 -12.76
N SER A 188 -12.27 -13.08 -12.22
CA SER A 188 -12.79 -11.80 -12.72
C SER A 188 -12.49 -10.62 -11.79
N THR A 189 -11.24 -10.17 -11.79
CA THR A 189 -10.82 -9.01 -10.98
C THR A 189 -11.29 -7.67 -11.56
N TRP A 190 -11.36 -7.54 -12.88
CA TRP A 190 -11.80 -6.32 -13.56
C TRP A 190 -13.26 -5.95 -13.25
N SER A 191 -14.15 -6.93 -13.06
CA SER A 191 -15.53 -6.64 -12.66
C SER A 191 -15.61 -6.02 -11.28
N ILE A 192 -14.74 -6.45 -10.35
CA ILE A 192 -14.69 -5.88 -9.00
C ILE A 192 -14.20 -4.43 -9.05
N LEU A 193 -13.24 -4.12 -9.92
CA LEU A 193 -12.79 -2.75 -10.14
C LEU A 193 -13.91 -1.85 -10.63
N ILE A 194 -14.66 -2.30 -11.65
CA ILE A 194 -15.78 -1.53 -12.19
C ILE A 194 -16.87 -1.33 -11.13
N ILE A 195 -17.22 -2.37 -10.37
CA ILE A 195 -18.19 -2.29 -9.27
C ILE A 195 -17.73 -1.26 -8.23
N ASN A 196 -16.45 -1.23 -7.88
CA ASN A 196 -15.88 -0.29 -6.92
C ASN A 196 -15.82 1.16 -7.42
N ILE A 197 -15.52 1.37 -8.71
CA ILE A 197 -15.57 2.69 -9.33
C ILE A 197 -17.00 3.23 -9.28
N ILE A 198 -17.98 2.45 -9.75
CA ILE A 198 -19.39 2.87 -9.77
C ILE A 198 -19.93 3.03 -8.36
N GLY A 199 -19.55 2.13 -7.44
CA GLY A 199 -19.90 2.23 -6.02
C GLY A 199 -19.42 3.54 -5.39
N ASN A 200 -18.20 3.98 -5.70
CA ASN A 200 -17.69 5.27 -5.22
C ASN A 200 -18.43 6.47 -5.84
N MET A 201 -18.89 6.36 -7.10
CA MET A 201 -19.76 7.38 -7.70
C MET A 201 -21.11 7.47 -6.98
N PHE A 202 -21.71 6.34 -6.63
CA PHE A 202 -22.92 6.32 -5.80
C PHE A 202 -22.64 6.87 -4.40
N ASN A 203 -21.49 6.58 -3.81
CA ASN A 203 -21.11 7.11 -2.51
C ASN A 203 -21.03 8.63 -2.52
N LEU A 204 -20.43 9.21 -3.56
CA LEU A 204 -20.39 10.67 -3.77
C LEU A 204 -21.80 11.24 -3.91
N LEU A 205 -22.64 10.61 -4.72
CA LEU A 205 -24.03 11.03 -4.94
C LEU A 205 -24.85 10.96 -3.65
N PHE A 206 -24.78 9.87 -2.91
CA PHE A 206 -25.50 9.69 -1.66
C PHE A 206 -25.05 10.70 -0.60
N HIS A 207 -23.74 10.95 -0.47
CA HIS A 207 -23.26 11.99 0.43
C HIS A 207 -23.81 13.37 0.05
N TYR A 208 -23.81 13.72 -1.24
CA TYR A 208 -24.41 14.97 -1.69
C TYR A 208 -25.90 15.06 -1.34
N VAL A 209 -26.67 14.01 -1.65
CA VAL A 209 -28.12 13.98 -1.40
C VAL A 209 -28.43 14.03 0.10
N PHE A 210 -27.84 13.15 0.91
CA PHE A 210 -28.16 13.08 2.34
C PHE A 210 -27.61 14.27 3.13
N LEU A 211 -26.44 14.80 2.76
CA LEU A 211 -25.87 15.96 3.45
C LEU A 211 -26.58 17.26 3.06
N TYR A 212 -26.76 17.53 1.77
CA TYR A 212 -27.22 18.85 1.31
C TYR A 212 -28.72 18.92 1.04
N VAL A 213 -29.31 17.87 0.46
CA VAL A 213 -30.75 17.86 0.13
C VAL A 213 -31.57 17.52 1.37
N PHE A 214 -31.27 16.38 2.01
CA PHE A 214 -32.01 15.93 3.20
C PHE A 214 -31.50 16.51 4.52
N LYS A 215 -30.32 17.15 4.53
CA LYS A 215 -29.74 17.79 5.72
C LYS A 215 -29.61 16.86 6.92
N PHE A 216 -29.18 15.62 6.69
CA PHE A 216 -29.03 14.60 7.74
C PHE A 216 -27.83 14.86 8.68
N GLY A 217 -27.01 15.89 8.43
CA GLY A 217 -25.82 16.19 9.23
C GLY A 217 -24.86 14.99 9.23
N ILE A 218 -24.30 14.66 10.40
CA ILE A 218 -23.38 13.52 10.53
C ILE A 218 -23.99 12.17 10.15
N ARG A 219 -25.32 12.02 10.27
CA ARG A 219 -26.03 10.77 9.92
C ARG A 219 -25.95 10.47 8.42
N SER A 220 -25.66 11.47 7.59
CA SER A 220 -25.46 11.27 6.15
C SER A 220 -24.29 10.32 5.84
N ALA A 221 -23.22 10.34 6.64
CA ALA A 221 -22.05 9.50 6.41
C ALA A 221 -22.36 7.99 6.49
N PRO A 222 -22.88 7.44 7.60
CA PRO A 222 -23.17 6.02 7.68
C PRO A 222 -24.28 5.57 6.73
N VAL A 223 -25.29 6.42 6.47
CA VAL A 223 -26.36 6.12 5.50
C VAL A 223 -25.80 5.99 4.08
N SER A 224 -24.95 6.92 3.68
CA SER A 224 -24.36 6.93 2.34
C SER A 224 -23.44 5.72 2.13
N LEU A 225 -22.63 5.37 3.13
CA LEU A 225 -21.79 4.16 3.09
C LEU A 225 -22.65 2.88 2.97
N ALA A 226 -23.67 2.73 3.82
CA ALA A 226 -24.54 1.55 3.79
C ALA A 226 -25.23 1.37 2.42
N LEU A 227 -25.79 2.44 1.85
CA LEU A 227 -26.43 2.41 0.54
C LEU A 227 -25.45 2.18 -0.60
N SER A 228 -24.21 2.66 -0.48
CA SER A 228 -23.15 2.41 -1.45
C SER A 228 -22.79 0.93 -1.48
N TYR A 229 -22.53 0.31 -0.33
CA TYR A 229 -22.28 -1.13 -0.25
C TYR A 229 -23.48 -1.96 -0.74
N MET A 230 -24.71 -1.56 -0.39
CA MET A 230 -25.92 -2.20 -0.93
C MET A 230 -25.97 -2.13 -2.47
N SER A 231 -25.66 -0.97 -3.06
CA SER A 231 -25.62 -0.81 -4.51
C SER A 231 -24.57 -1.72 -5.16
N MET A 232 -23.41 -1.89 -4.52
CA MET A 232 -22.34 -2.75 -5.00
C MET A 232 -22.70 -4.23 -4.93
N ILE A 233 -23.44 -4.66 -3.89
CA ILE A 233 -23.98 -6.01 -3.80
C ILE A 233 -24.95 -6.29 -4.96
N ILE A 234 -25.86 -5.35 -5.25
CA ILE A 234 -26.80 -5.47 -6.37
C ILE A 234 -26.04 -5.60 -7.69
N MET A 235 -25.03 -4.76 -7.92
CA MET A 235 -24.19 -4.84 -9.11
C MET A 235 -23.41 -6.17 -9.19
N ALA A 236 -22.87 -6.67 -8.08
CA ALA A 236 -22.14 -7.93 -8.05
C ALA A 236 -23.03 -9.14 -8.37
N PHE A 237 -24.24 -9.20 -7.80
CA PHE A 237 -25.23 -10.23 -8.15
C PHE A 237 -25.72 -10.10 -9.60
N GLY A 238 -25.98 -8.87 -10.06
CA GLY A 238 -26.33 -8.59 -11.44
C GLY A 238 -25.26 -9.08 -12.41
N TYR A 239 -23.99 -8.77 -12.11
CA TYR A 239 -22.83 -9.23 -12.87
C TYR A 239 -22.75 -10.77 -12.93
N LEU A 240 -22.87 -11.45 -11.78
CA LEU A 240 -22.88 -12.91 -11.72
C LEU A 240 -24.02 -13.51 -12.56
N LYS A 241 -25.22 -12.93 -12.47
CA LYS A 241 -26.40 -13.39 -13.24
C LYS A 241 -26.23 -13.21 -14.75
N ILE A 242 -25.72 -12.06 -15.19
CA ILE A 242 -25.55 -11.73 -16.61
C ILE A 242 -24.45 -12.60 -17.23
N THR A 243 -23.30 -12.71 -16.57
CA THR A 243 -22.15 -13.45 -17.11
C THR A 243 -22.26 -14.96 -16.94
N LYS A 244 -23.13 -15.43 -16.03
CA LYS A 244 -23.23 -16.83 -15.61
C LYS A 244 -21.89 -17.41 -15.14
N LEU A 245 -21.00 -16.57 -14.60
CA LEU A 245 -19.66 -16.97 -14.14
C LEU A 245 -19.70 -18.09 -13.08
N TYR A 246 -20.83 -18.21 -12.39
CA TYR A 246 -21.10 -19.20 -11.36
C TYR A 246 -21.48 -20.60 -11.90
N ALA A 247 -21.68 -20.78 -13.21
CA ALA A 247 -22.30 -21.98 -13.80
C ALA A 247 -21.58 -23.29 -13.41
N ASP A 248 -20.24 -23.29 -13.39
CA ASP A 248 -19.44 -24.50 -13.12
C ASP A 248 -19.01 -24.65 -11.65
N SER A 249 -19.25 -23.63 -10.83
CA SER A 249 -18.75 -23.53 -9.46
C SER A 249 -19.83 -23.51 -8.40
N TRP A 250 -21.04 -23.07 -8.76
CA TRP A 250 -22.16 -22.95 -7.84
C TRP A 250 -22.94 -24.25 -7.71
N GLN A 251 -23.44 -24.47 -6.50
CA GLN A 251 -24.34 -25.57 -6.17
C GLN A 251 -25.55 -25.02 -5.43
N PRO A 252 -26.72 -25.68 -5.51
CA PRO A 252 -27.89 -25.29 -4.73
C PRO A 252 -27.57 -25.16 -3.24
N ILE A 253 -28.22 -24.21 -2.57
CA ILE A 253 -28.05 -24.02 -1.14
C ILE A 253 -28.63 -25.25 -0.43
N THR A 254 -27.80 -25.90 0.39
CA THR A 254 -28.20 -27.07 1.19
C THR A 254 -27.80 -26.85 2.64
N ARG A 255 -28.38 -27.61 3.58
CA ARG A 255 -28.01 -27.58 5.02
C ARG A 255 -26.53 -27.91 5.28
N ASN A 256 -25.79 -28.38 4.27
CA ASN A 256 -24.35 -28.59 4.38
C ASN A 256 -23.56 -27.28 4.56
N CYS A 257 -24.15 -26.12 4.26
CA CYS A 257 -23.55 -24.82 4.58
C CYS A 257 -23.48 -24.54 6.09
N LEU A 258 -24.27 -25.25 6.91
CA LEU A 258 -24.28 -25.15 8.37
C LEU A 258 -23.35 -26.17 9.05
N LYS A 259 -22.66 -27.01 8.26
CA LYS A 259 -21.76 -28.05 8.76
C LYS A 259 -20.30 -27.64 8.53
N GLU A 260 -19.40 -28.20 9.33
CA GLU A 260 -17.94 -28.08 9.16
C GLU A 260 -17.43 -26.63 9.18
N TRP A 261 -17.95 -25.79 10.08
CA TRP A 261 -17.42 -24.44 10.27
C TRP A 261 -16.04 -24.44 10.91
N LEU A 262 -15.72 -25.43 11.76
CA LEU A 262 -14.46 -25.46 12.50
C LEU A 262 -13.21 -25.47 11.60
N PRO A 263 -13.10 -26.29 10.53
CA PRO A 263 -11.99 -26.20 9.59
C PRO A 263 -11.84 -24.82 8.93
N TYR A 264 -12.95 -24.17 8.57
CA TYR A 264 -12.94 -22.81 8.03
C TYR A 264 -12.40 -21.82 9.09
N LEU A 265 -12.94 -21.88 10.31
CA LEU A 265 -12.57 -20.98 11.40
C LEU A 265 -11.10 -21.14 11.82
N LYS A 266 -10.54 -22.35 11.78
CA LYS A 266 -9.09 -22.57 12.04
C LYS A 266 -8.19 -21.81 11.07
N LEU A 267 -8.62 -21.62 9.83
CA LEU A 267 -7.90 -20.81 8.82
C LEU A 267 -8.22 -19.32 8.96
N ALA A 268 -9.44 -18.98 9.35
CA ALA A 268 -9.95 -17.61 9.36
C ALA A 268 -9.58 -16.81 10.63
N ILE A 269 -9.55 -17.44 11.81
CA ILE A 269 -9.26 -16.79 13.10
C ILE A 269 -7.88 -16.11 13.13
N PRO A 270 -6.79 -16.73 12.61
CA PRO A 270 -5.50 -16.04 12.51
C PRO A 270 -5.58 -14.74 11.69
N GLY A 271 -6.40 -14.71 10.62
CA GLY A 271 -6.64 -13.52 9.82
C GLY A 271 -7.31 -12.40 10.63
N VAL A 272 -8.28 -12.75 11.48
CA VAL A 272 -8.91 -11.79 12.43
C VAL A 272 -7.88 -11.20 13.38
N LEU A 273 -7.03 -12.04 13.98
CA LEU A 273 -6.00 -11.57 14.91
C LEU A 273 -4.98 -10.64 14.24
N ILE A 274 -4.61 -10.94 12.99
CA ILE A 274 -3.72 -10.08 12.19
C ILE A 274 -4.35 -8.70 11.98
N LEU A 275 -5.61 -8.64 11.50
CA LEU A 275 -6.26 -7.36 11.22
C LEU A 275 -6.58 -6.58 12.49
N VAL A 276 -7.04 -7.23 13.56
CA VAL A 276 -7.29 -6.57 14.84
C VAL A 276 -6.01 -5.96 15.39
N ARG A 277 -4.90 -6.69 15.36
CA ARG A 277 -3.58 -6.16 15.76
C ARG A 277 -3.23 -4.93 14.93
N GLU A 278 -3.39 -5.01 13.61
CA GLU A 278 -3.06 -3.91 12.70
C GLU A 278 -3.88 -2.66 12.99
N VAL A 279 -5.21 -2.77 13.09
CA VAL A 279 -6.07 -1.62 13.39
C VAL A 279 -5.74 -1.02 14.76
N ILE A 280 -5.52 -1.84 15.80
CA ILE A 280 -5.12 -1.31 17.12
C ILE A 280 -3.79 -0.54 17.03
N CYS A 281 -2.79 -1.07 16.32
CA CYS A 281 -1.51 -0.39 16.16
C CYS A 281 -1.65 0.94 15.42
N PHE A 282 -2.43 0.98 14.33
CA PHE A 282 -2.62 2.21 13.56
C PHE A 282 -3.42 3.24 14.31
N GLU A 283 -4.59 2.89 14.82
CA GLU A 283 -5.45 3.83 15.53
C GLU A 283 -4.78 4.29 16.83
N GLY A 284 -4.12 3.39 17.56
CA GLY A 284 -3.32 3.71 18.74
C GLY A 284 -2.18 4.69 18.43
N SER A 285 -1.53 4.57 17.28
CA SER A 285 -0.49 5.52 16.86
C SER A 285 -1.03 6.93 16.61
N VAL A 286 -2.24 7.05 16.06
CA VAL A 286 -2.92 8.35 15.86
C VAL A 286 -3.25 8.97 17.21
N PHE A 287 -3.81 8.20 18.15
CA PHE A 287 -4.06 8.68 19.51
C PHE A 287 -2.79 9.15 20.22
N LEU A 288 -1.70 8.37 20.12
CA LEU A 288 -0.40 8.77 20.69
C LEU A 288 0.11 10.05 20.03
N SER A 289 0.05 10.16 18.70
CA SER A 289 0.49 11.35 17.97
C SER A 289 -0.25 12.63 18.39
N SER A 290 -1.54 12.50 18.76
CA SER A 290 -2.34 13.63 19.25
C SER A 290 -1.81 14.23 20.56
N SER A 291 -1.10 13.44 21.37
CA SER A 291 -0.49 13.89 22.63
C SER A 291 0.79 14.71 22.42
N PHE A 292 1.40 14.64 21.23
CA PHE A 292 2.65 15.33 20.87
C PHE A 292 2.42 16.66 20.12
N GLY A 293 1.20 17.20 20.17
CA GLY A 293 0.84 18.48 19.55
C GLY A 293 0.33 18.37 18.11
N LYS A 294 -0.17 19.50 17.58
CA LYS A 294 -0.86 19.56 16.28
C LYS A 294 0.03 19.15 15.10
N ASP A 295 1.29 19.56 15.11
CA ASP A 295 2.24 19.26 14.02
C ASP A 295 2.52 17.75 13.91
N SER A 296 2.69 17.08 15.06
CA SER A 296 2.89 15.62 15.14
C SER A 296 1.66 14.86 14.64
N LEU A 297 0.46 15.31 15.01
CA LEU A 297 -0.80 14.71 14.57
C LEU A 297 -1.00 14.88 13.05
N SER A 298 -0.72 16.06 12.50
CA SER A 298 -0.80 16.30 11.06
C SER A 298 0.20 15.45 10.28
N ALA A 299 1.44 15.35 10.76
CA ALA A 299 2.46 14.48 10.16
C ALA A 299 2.06 13.00 10.21
N GLN A 300 1.46 12.55 11.32
CA GLN A 300 0.95 11.19 11.46
C GLN A 300 -0.20 10.91 10.50
N GLY A 301 -1.13 11.87 10.31
CA GLY A 301 -2.23 11.74 9.37
C GLY A 301 -1.76 11.54 7.92
N VAL A 302 -0.79 12.35 7.46
CA VAL A 302 -0.19 12.19 6.13
C VAL A 302 0.51 10.83 6.01
N SER A 303 1.28 10.45 7.03
CA SER A 303 1.99 9.16 7.06
C SER A 303 1.03 7.97 7.02
N TYR A 304 -0.10 8.07 7.72
CA TYR A 304 -1.16 7.07 7.74
C TYR A 304 -1.78 6.88 6.34
N TYR A 305 -2.10 7.96 5.64
CA TYR A 305 -2.68 7.86 4.30
C TYR A 305 -1.69 7.29 3.27
N VAL A 306 -0.41 7.66 3.36
CA VAL A 306 0.63 7.04 2.53
C VAL A 306 0.79 5.56 2.87
N TYR A 307 0.80 5.21 4.16
CA TYR A 307 0.89 3.84 4.62
C TYR A 307 -0.26 2.98 4.08
N ILE A 308 -1.51 3.42 4.27
CA ILE A 308 -2.67 2.59 3.96
C ILE A 308 -2.76 2.29 2.46
N ILE A 309 -2.50 3.27 1.58
CA ILE A 309 -2.52 3.06 0.13
C ILE A 309 -1.45 2.02 -0.27
N ASN A 310 -0.24 2.14 0.28
CA ASN A 310 0.85 1.20 0.00
C ASN A 310 0.54 -0.21 0.52
N TYR A 311 0.02 -0.31 1.73
CA TYR A 311 -0.38 -1.57 2.35
C TYR A 311 -1.45 -2.30 1.54
N LEU A 312 -2.49 -1.59 1.09
CA LEU A 312 -3.58 -2.17 0.28
C LEU A 312 -3.06 -2.68 -1.07
N MET A 313 -2.14 -1.97 -1.70
CA MET A 313 -1.49 -2.42 -2.94
C MET A 313 -0.62 -3.65 -2.71
N ALA A 314 0.17 -3.68 -1.65
CA ALA A 314 1.05 -4.82 -1.32
C ALA A 314 0.25 -6.10 -1.07
N GLN A 315 -0.89 -6.02 -0.37
CA GLN A 315 -1.78 -7.17 -0.16
C GLN A 315 -2.31 -7.73 -1.48
N ALA A 316 -2.69 -6.87 -2.43
CA ALA A 316 -3.20 -7.33 -3.72
C ALA A 316 -2.15 -8.09 -4.54
N PHE A 317 -0.89 -7.64 -4.51
CA PHE A 317 0.22 -8.37 -5.13
C PHE A 317 0.54 -9.68 -4.41
N SER A 318 0.41 -9.75 -3.08
CA SER A 318 0.56 -11.00 -2.33
C SER A 318 -0.46 -12.05 -2.75
N LEU A 319 -1.73 -11.65 -2.94
CA LEU A 319 -2.78 -12.56 -3.39
C LEU A 319 -2.52 -13.04 -4.84
N GLY A 320 -2.07 -12.16 -5.74
CA GLY A 320 -1.70 -12.56 -7.09
C GLY A 320 -0.45 -13.45 -7.15
N ALA A 321 0.53 -13.22 -6.28
CA ALA A 321 1.75 -14.03 -6.22
C ALA A 321 1.51 -15.41 -5.58
N ALA A 322 0.51 -15.56 -4.70
CA ALA A 322 0.06 -16.86 -4.21
C ALA A 322 -0.42 -17.80 -5.33
N SER A 323 -0.77 -17.26 -6.51
CA SER A 323 -1.18 -18.04 -7.68
C SER A 323 -0.01 -18.58 -8.53
N LEU A 324 1.24 -18.09 -8.37
CA LEU A 324 2.34 -18.46 -9.27
C LEU A 324 3.75 -18.45 -8.63
N SER A 325 4.33 -19.66 -8.54
CA SER A 325 5.67 -20.01 -8.07
C SER A 325 6.00 -19.65 -6.60
N ARG A 326 6.04 -20.68 -5.74
CA ARG A 326 6.36 -20.56 -4.31
C ARG A 326 7.74 -19.95 -4.02
N HIS A 327 8.67 -19.98 -4.97
CA HIS A 327 10.08 -19.62 -4.75
C HIS A 327 10.42 -18.14 -5.02
N LEU A 328 9.66 -17.44 -5.87
CA LEU A 328 9.84 -15.99 -6.09
C LEU A 328 8.99 -15.14 -5.13
N LEU A 329 7.93 -15.72 -4.56
CA LEU A 329 7.08 -15.09 -3.56
C LEU A 329 7.88 -14.54 -2.37
N LEU A 330 8.87 -15.29 -1.87
CA LEU A 330 9.68 -14.87 -0.73
C LEU A 330 10.53 -13.63 -1.04
N PHE A 331 11.11 -13.56 -2.24
CA PHE A 331 11.90 -12.40 -2.68
C PHE A 331 11.00 -11.18 -2.94
N ALA A 332 9.82 -11.39 -3.51
CA ALA A 332 8.85 -10.32 -3.73
C ALA A 332 8.33 -9.74 -2.41
N ILE A 333 8.00 -10.59 -1.42
CA ILE A 333 7.60 -10.14 -0.08
C ILE A 333 8.73 -9.37 0.59
N ALA A 334 9.97 -9.90 0.57
CA ALA A 334 11.13 -9.22 1.13
C ALA A 334 11.38 -7.87 0.45
N PHE A 335 11.34 -7.83 -0.88
CA PHE A 335 11.47 -6.59 -1.65
C PHE A 335 10.39 -5.58 -1.27
N CYS A 336 9.10 -5.98 -1.21
CA CYS A 336 8.02 -5.10 -0.81
C CYS A 336 8.21 -4.55 0.61
N ALA A 337 8.66 -5.39 1.57
CA ALA A 337 8.91 -4.97 2.94
C ALA A 337 10.05 -3.94 3.06
N PHE A 338 11.15 -4.12 2.33
CA PHE A 338 12.25 -3.15 2.33
C PHE A 338 11.90 -1.89 1.54
N ASN A 339 11.28 -2.04 0.37
CA ASN A 339 10.81 -0.91 -0.43
C ASN A 339 9.83 -0.03 0.35
N PHE A 340 9.02 -0.60 1.25
CA PHE A 340 8.17 0.15 2.17
C PHE A 340 8.96 1.10 3.09
N VAL A 341 10.03 0.61 3.72
CA VAL A 341 10.90 1.42 4.59
C VAL A 341 11.57 2.53 3.78
N GLN A 342 12.09 2.19 2.59
CA GLN A 342 12.73 3.14 1.68
C GLN A 342 11.79 4.27 1.24
N VAL A 343 10.55 3.95 0.85
CA VAL A 343 9.55 4.94 0.45
C VAL A 343 9.18 5.87 1.62
N THR A 344 9.08 5.32 2.83
CA THR A 344 8.79 6.11 4.03
C THR A 344 9.92 7.09 4.35
N GLN A 345 11.16 6.63 4.32
CA GLN A 345 12.35 7.49 4.47
C GLN A 345 12.42 8.55 3.36
N CYS A 346 12.03 8.20 2.13
CA CYS A 346 11.92 9.16 1.04
C CYS A 346 10.87 10.24 1.31
N GLY A 347 9.74 9.88 1.93
CA GLY A 347 8.75 10.84 2.40
C GLY A 347 9.32 11.82 3.42
N VAL A 348 10.02 11.32 4.44
CA VAL A 348 10.67 12.15 5.48
C VAL A 348 11.68 13.12 4.87
N MET A 349 12.53 12.64 3.96
CA MET A 349 13.56 13.46 3.33
C MET A 349 12.99 14.49 2.36
N LYS A 350 11.85 14.21 1.71
CA LYS A 350 11.08 15.19 0.93
C LYS A 350 10.48 16.26 1.83
N ALA A 351 9.91 15.88 2.98
CA ALA A 351 9.28 16.81 3.92
C ALA A 351 10.25 17.87 4.46
N ILE A 352 11.51 17.52 4.68
CA ILE A 352 12.56 18.48 5.10
C ILE A 352 13.27 19.21 3.94
N GLY A 353 12.84 18.97 2.70
CA GLY A 353 13.41 19.58 1.50
C GLY A 353 14.78 19.04 1.08
N LYS A 354 15.15 17.82 1.50
CA LYS A 354 16.44 17.18 1.20
C LYS A 354 16.34 16.00 0.23
N GLN A 355 15.30 16.00 -0.61
CA GLN A 355 15.03 14.95 -1.61
C GLN A 355 16.17 14.71 -2.63
N TYR A 356 17.00 15.72 -2.89
CA TYR A 356 18.16 15.57 -3.79
C TYR A 356 19.20 14.58 -3.26
N ILE A 357 19.34 14.46 -1.94
CA ILE A 357 20.29 13.53 -1.30
C ILE A 357 19.89 12.10 -1.64
N ILE A 358 18.61 11.77 -1.50
CA ILE A 358 18.07 10.46 -1.88
C ILE A 358 18.23 10.24 -3.38
N GLY A 359 17.87 11.21 -4.23
CA GLY A 359 17.97 11.06 -5.68
C GLY A 359 19.39 10.70 -6.14
N VAL A 360 20.40 11.35 -5.56
CA VAL A 360 21.82 11.05 -5.84
C VAL A 360 22.22 9.69 -5.27
N LEU A 361 21.80 9.38 -4.04
CA LEU A 361 22.16 8.14 -3.36
C LEU A 361 21.58 6.90 -4.05
N VAL A 362 20.30 6.96 -4.47
CA VAL A 362 19.65 5.92 -5.29
C VAL A 362 20.44 5.70 -6.57
N LEU A 363 20.81 6.78 -7.28
CA LEU A 363 21.52 6.68 -8.55
C LEU A 363 22.90 6.04 -8.40
N ILE A 364 23.67 6.49 -7.40
CA ILE A 364 25.00 5.95 -7.08
C ILE A 364 24.88 4.48 -6.68
N ASN A 365 24.00 4.16 -5.74
CA ASN A 365 23.77 2.80 -5.25
C ASN A 365 23.36 1.87 -6.41
N TYR A 366 22.45 2.30 -7.26
CA TYR A 366 21.96 1.49 -8.37
C TYR A 366 23.05 1.23 -9.41
N ILE A 367 23.83 2.24 -9.79
CA ILE A 367 24.85 2.13 -10.84
C ILE A 367 26.13 1.45 -10.36
N ILE A 368 26.60 1.77 -9.15
CA ILE A 368 27.91 1.31 -8.64
C ILE A 368 27.79 -0.04 -7.93
N LEU A 369 26.67 -0.33 -7.28
CA LEU A 369 26.52 -1.53 -6.48
C LEU A 369 25.48 -2.49 -7.09
N THR A 370 24.22 -2.07 -7.20
CA THR A 370 23.12 -3.00 -7.50
C THR A 370 23.23 -3.60 -8.90
N VAL A 371 23.53 -2.81 -9.93
CA VAL A 371 23.66 -3.32 -11.31
C VAL A 371 24.90 -4.20 -11.49
N PRO A 372 26.11 -3.82 -11.01
CA PRO A 372 27.28 -4.70 -11.06
C PRO A 372 27.11 -5.99 -10.25
N LEU A 373 26.53 -5.90 -9.04
CA LEU A 373 26.25 -7.08 -8.21
C LEU A 373 25.21 -7.99 -8.87
N ALA A 374 24.16 -7.42 -9.48
CA ALA A 374 23.19 -8.19 -10.26
C ALA A 374 23.88 -8.88 -11.43
N GLY A 375 24.73 -8.18 -12.20
CA GLY A 375 25.50 -8.76 -13.30
C GLY A 375 26.41 -9.92 -12.83
N LEU A 376 27.12 -9.73 -11.72
CA LEU A 376 27.97 -10.75 -11.11
C LEU A 376 27.16 -11.99 -10.70
N LEU A 377 26.07 -11.81 -9.94
CA LEU A 377 25.26 -12.92 -9.44
C LEU A 377 24.50 -13.63 -10.58
N VAL A 378 23.99 -12.87 -11.56
CA VAL A 378 23.25 -13.40 -12.70
C VAL A 378 24.16 -14.17 -13.65
N PHE A 379 25.29 -13.58 -14.06
CA PHE A 379 26.12 -14.10 -15.15
C PHE A 379 27.31 -14.93 -14.68
N TYR A 380 28.03 -14.50 -13.63
CA TYR A 380 29.22 -15.22 -13.14
C TYR A 380 28.82 -16.40 -12.25
N PHE A 381 28.00 -16.14 -11.21
CA PHE A 381 27.52 -17.20 -10.32
C PHE A 381 26.35 -18.00 -10.89
N LYS A 382 25.86 -17.63 -12.08
CA LYS A 382 24.77 -18.33 -12.79
C LYS A 382 23.50 -18.46 -11.93
N MET A 383 23.28 -17.54 -10.99
CA MET A 383 22.12 -17.55 -10.09
C MET A 383 20.84 -17.07 -10.78
N LYS A 384 20.92 -16.62 -12.04
CA LYS A 384 19.78 -16.15 -12.84
C LYS A 384 18.96 -15.12 -12.04
N MET A 385 17.63 -15.24 -12.01
CA MET A 385 16.73 -14.29 -11.33
C MET A 385 16.96 -14.16 -9.82
N TYR A 386 17.44 -15.21 -9.14
CA TYR A 386 17.76 -15.11 -7.72
C TYR A 386 18.89 -14.13 -7.48
N GLY A 387 19.90 -14.13 -8.36
CA GLY A 387 21.00 -13.16 -8.30
C GLY A 387 20.53 -11.71 -8.48
N TYR A 388 19.57 -11.48 -9.38
CA TYR A 388 18.96 -10.17 -9.58
C TYR A 388 18.15 -9.71 -8.36
N TRP A 389 17.25 -10.55 -7.83
CA TRP A 389 16.45 -10.23 -6.65
C TRP A 389 17.29 -10.01 -5.40
N ILE A 390 18.32 -10.85 -5.19
CA ILE A 390 19.27 -10.68 -4.09
C ILE A 390 20.03 -9.36 -4.23
N ALA A 391 20.52 -9.02 -5.43
CA ALA A 391 21.23 -7.77 -5.67
C ALA A 391 20.36 -6.54 -5.39
N ILE A 392 19.10 -6.54 -5.85
CA ILE A 392 18.18 -5.43 -5.60
C ILE A 392 17.81 -5.31 -4.12
N ILE A 393 17.54 -6.43 -3.43
CA ILE A 393 17.23 -6.42 -1.99
C ILE A 393 18.42 -5.91 -1.20
N ILE A 394 19.64 -6.36 -1.49
CA ILE A 394 20.88 -5.85 -0.87
C ILE A 394 21.04 -4.35 -1.12
N GLY A 395 20.82 -3.91 -2.36
CA GLY A 395 20.88 -2.50 -2.73
C GLY A 395 19.89 -1.65 -1.91
N ILE A 396 18.64 -2.10 -1.79
CA ILE A 396 17.62 -1.38 -1.01
C ILE A 396 17.96 -1.38 0.48
N ILE A 397 18.41 -2.51 1.05
CA ILE A 397 18.81 -2.58 2.47
C ILE A 397 19.95 -1.61 2.77
N LEU A 398 20.98 -1.55 1.91
CA LEU A 398 22.10 -0.64 2.10
C LEU A 398 21.66 0.82 2.03
N GLU A 399 20.80 1.15 1.08
CA GLU A 399 20.21 2.49 0.99
C GLU A 399 19.41 2.85 2.24
N ILE A 400 18.56 1.94 2.73
CA ILE A 400 17.78 2.14 3.96
C ILE A 400 18.71 2.46 5.12
N ILE A 401 19.79 1.69 5.29
CA ILE A 401 20.74 1.89 6.40
C ILE A 401 21.41 3.26 6.31
N ILE A 402 21.85 3.67 5.12
CA ILE A 402 22.54 4.95 4.95
C ILE A 402 21.59 6.12 5.21
N VAL A 403 20.36 6.05 4.69
CA VAL A 403 19.35 7.08 4.92
C VAL A 403 18.90 7.09 6.39
N GLU A 404 18.81 5.93 7.05
CA GLU A 404 18.48 5.83 8.48
C GLU A 404 19.54 6.50 9.37
N ILE A 405 20.83 6.21 9.11
CA ILE A 405 21.94 6.86 9.82
C ILE A 405 21.90 8.37 9.61
N TYR A 406 21.57 8.80 8.40
CA TYR A 406 21.44 10.22 8.10
C TYR A 406 20.29 10.85 8.88
N ILE A 407 19.09 10.24 8.85
CA ILE A 407 17.89 10.70 9.56
C ILE A 407 18.13 10.75 11.08
N ALA A 408 18.76 9.72 11.65
CA ALA A 408 19.08 9.66 13.08
C ALA A 408 20.03 10.78 13.54
N ARG A 409 20.82 11.36 12.63
CA ARG A 409 21.74 12.47 12.93
C ARG A 409 21.13 13.85 12.64
N ILE A 410 19.88 13.92 12.20
CA ILE A 410 19.21 15.20 11.96
C ILE A 410 18.87 15.83 13.30
N ASN A 411 19.32 17.07 13.50
CA ASN A 411 18.79 17.91 14.56
C ASN A 411 17.42 18.43 14.15
N TRP A 412 16.38 17.78 14.68
CA TRP A 412 14.99 18.10 14.38
C TRP A 412 14.58 19.50 14.83
N GLN A 413 15.15 20.03 15.90
CA GLN A 413 14.87 21.39 16.37
C GLN A 413 15.36 22.43 15.35
N THR A 414 16.58 22.25 14.83
CA THR A 414 17.12 23.11 13.78
C THR A 414 16.33 22.98 12.47
N GLN A 415 15.90 21.77 12.08
CA GLN A 415 15.10 21.59 10.87
C GLN A 415 13.69 22.20 10.99
N ALA A 416 13.06 22.14 12.17
CA ALA A 416 11.79 22.79 12.42
C ALA A 416 11.90 24.32 12.25
N GLN A 417 12.95 24.94 12.79
CA GLN A 417 13.23 26.37 12.62
C GLN A 417 13.45 26.76 11.15
N ILE A 418 14.30 26.00 10.43
CA ILE A 418 14.52 26.21 8.99
C ILE A 418 13.22 26.12 8.20
N THR A 419 12.34 25.19 8.58
CA THR A 419 11.04 25.00 7.91
C THR A 419 10.11 26.18 8.17
N GLN A 420 10.03 26.68 9.41
CA GLN A 420 9.25 27.88 9.74
C GLN A 420 9.72 29.12 8.96
N VAL A 421 11.04 29.33 8.85
CA VAL A 421 11.59 30.44 8.06
C VAL A 421 11.21 30.32 6.58
N ARG A 422 11.31 29.11 5.99
CA ARG A 422 10.92 28.87 4.58
C ARG A 422 9.43 29.13 4.31
N VAL A 423 8.57 28.87 5.30
CA VAL A 423 7.13 29.14 5.18
C VAL A 423 6.85 30.64 5.30
N ASN A 424 7.48 31.33 6.26
CA ASN A 424 7.29 32.76 6.48
C ASN A 424 7.77 33.62 5.30
N PHE A 425 8.88 33.23 4.65
CA PHE A 425 9.35 33.89 3.43
C PHE A 425 8.36 33.81 2.26
N ASN A 426 7.51 32.77 2.22
CA ASN A 426 6.48 32.63 1.17
C ASN A 426 5.17 33.35 1.50
N THR A 427 4.99 33.85 2.73
CA THR A 427 3.81 34.65 3.13
C THR A 427 4.00 36.15 3.02
N GLU A 428 5.25 36.62 2.80
CA GLU A 428 5.55 38.03 2.53
C GLU A 428 5.50 38.33 1.02
N GLU A 429 4.30 38.28 0.43
CA GLU A 429 3.99 39.05 -0.79
C GLU A 429 3.16 40.29 -0.41
N PRO A 430 3.34 41.43 -1.09
CA PRO A 430 3.15 42.75 -0.51
C PRO A 430 1.68 43.06 -0.25
N SER A 431 1.32 43.26 1.02
CA SER A 431 0.05 43.88 1.38
C SER A 431 -0.03 45.28 0.77
N LYS A 432 -1.03 45.51 -0.08
CA LYS A 432 -1.43 46.84 -0.55
C LYS A 432 -1.63 47.75 0.66
N SER A 433 -0.88 48.85 0.68
CA SER A 433 -1.02 49.97 1.60
C SER A 433 -2.43 50.56 1.59
N PRO A 434 -2.92 51.02 2.75
CA PRO A 434 -3.54 52.32 2.86
C PRO A 434 -2.52 53.27 3.49
N VAL A 435 -2.14 54.28 2.73
CA VAL A 435 -1.49 55.49 3.23
C VAL A 435 -2.47 56.13 4.22
N ASP A 436 -2.00 56.48 5.42
CA ASP A 436 -2.20 57.79 6.04
C ASP A 436 -1.51 57.91 7.41
N ASN A 437 -0.99 59.12 7.62
CA ASN A 437 -0.59 59.79 8.87
C ASN A 437 0.85 59.63 9.38
N GLU A 438 1.67 60.58 8.91
CA GLU A 438 2.45 61.53 9.70
C GLU A 438 2.49 61.30 11.22
N THR A 439 3.68 61.02 11.77
CA THR A 439 4.40 61.89 12.73
C THR A 439 5.56 61.11 13.34
N ASN A 440 6.77 61.65 13.16
CA ASN A 440 7.82 61.80 14.18
C ASN A 440 9.19 61.81 13.52
N GLU A 441 9.51 63.02 13.08
CA GLU A 441 10.85 63.50 12.85
C GLU A 441 11.60 63.60 14.20
N VAL A 442 12.91 63.33 14.13
CA VAL A 442 13.98 63.76 15.06
C VAL A 442 14.27 62.93 16.33
N ASN A 443 15.37 62.17 16.21
CA ASN A 443 16.39 61.76 17.21
C ASN A 443 16.59 60.25 17.11
N MET A 444 17.64 59.74 16.45
CA MET A 444 19.02 59.92 16.87
C MET A 444 19.95 59.77 15.65
N LEU A 445 20.54 60.89 15.25
CA LEU A 445 21.86 60.92 14.63
C LEU A 445 22.84 60.23 15.57
N ASN A 446 23.36 59.07 15.17
CA ASN A 446 24.68 58.53 15.54
C ASN A 446 24.90 57.23 14.78
N ALA A 447 25.40 57.33 13.55
CA ALA A 447 26.40 56.42 12.96
C ALA A 447 26.54 56.72 11.46
N GLU A 448 27.31 57.75 11.12
CA GLU A 448 28.05 57.74 9.86
C GLU A 448 29.54 57.55 10.20
N THR A 449 30.02 56.34 9.94
CA THR A 449 31.34 56.13 9.35
C THR A 449 31.21 54.90 8.46
N ASP A 450 30.90 55.16 7.20
CA ASP A 450 31.12 54.25 6.08
C ASP A 450 32.63 54.11 5.84
N GLU A 451 33.11 52.88 5.64
CA GLU A 451 33.79 52.47 4.40
C GLU A 451 34.26 51.01 4.50
N GLY A 452 33.81 50.19 3.53
CA GLY A 452 34.58 49.03 3.07
C GLY A 452 33.97 47.63 3.23
N VAL A 453 32.77 47.37 2.70
CA VAL A 453 32.41 46.00 2.27
C VAL A 453 32.05 46.04 0.80
N THR A 454 32.97 45.54 -0.03
CA THR A 454 32.85 45.41 -1.47
C THR A 454 31.64 44.54 -1.86
N THR A 455 30.77 45.14 -2.65
CA THR A 455 29.73 44.48 -3.43
C THR A 455 30.36 43.66 -4.56
N ASP A 456 30.71 42.40 -4.29
CA ASP A 456 30.99 41.45 -5.36
C ASP A 456 29.67 40.85 -5.87
N SER A 457 29.38 41.23 -7.10
CA SER A 457 28.33 40.72 -7.98
C SER A 457 28.25 39.19 -7.98
N ILE A 458 27.11 38.63 -7.58
CA ILE A 458 26.80 37.20 -7.79
C ILE A 458 25.78 37.06 -8.92
N GLN A 459 26.30 36.85 -10.13
CA GLN A 459 25.75 35.98 -11.18
C GLN A 459 26.92 35.51 -12.07
N PRO A 460 26.94 34.30 -12.69
CA PRO A 460 26.15 33.08 -12.46
C PRO A 460 27.06 31.83 -12.38
N THR A 461 27.22 31.22 -11.20
CA THR A 461 27.94 29.92 -11.04
C THR A 461 27.06 28.69 -11.32
N GLN A 462 25.74 28.86 -11.50
CA GLN A 462 24.80 27.77 -11.74
C GLN A 462 24.91 27.17 -13.16
N THR A 463 25.22 27.95 -14.19
CA THR A 463 25.23 27.45 -15.58
C THR A 463 26.45 26.56 -15.88
N LEU A 464 27.62 26.85 -15.31
CA LEU A 464 28.83 26.03 -15.52
C LEU A 464 28.69 24.66 -14.83
N PHE A 465 28.09 24.61 -13.64
CA PHE A 465 27.86 23.38 -12.89
C PHE A 465 26.82 22.46 -13.55
N ASP A 466 25.76 23.03 -14.12
CA ASP A 466 24.73 22.26 -14.81
C ASP A 466 25.24 21.70 -16.15
N VAL A 467 26.09 22.46 -16.86
CA VAL A 467 26.75 21.98 -18.08
C VAL A 467 27.77 20.87 -17.78
N ILE A 468 28.52 20.97 -16.67
CA ILE A 468 29.45 19.91 -16.25
C ILE A 468 28.69 18.64 -15.84
N LYS A 469 27.59 18.74 -15.08
CA LYS A 469 26.76 17.59 -14.70
C LYS A 469 26.10 16.92 -15.90
N PHE A 470 25.54 17.70 -16.83
CA PHE A 470 24.89 17.16 -18.03
C PHE A 470 25.90 16.42 -18.92
N LYS A 471 27.11 16.97 -19.10
CA LYS A 471 28.20 16.31 -19.84
C LYS A 471 28.74 15.07 -19.12
N LEU A 472 28.84 15.08 -17.79
CA LEU A 472 29.26 13.92 -17.00
C LEU A 472 28.25 12.77 -17.08
N ILE A 473 26.94 13.08 -17.04
CA ILE A 473 25.86 12.10 -17.19
C ILE A 473 25.87 11.46 -18.58
N ILE A 474 26.04 12.27 -19.65
CA ILE A 474 26.17 11.74 -21.02
C ILE A 474 27.44 10.91 -21.17
N PHE A 475 28.56 11.34 -20.59
CA PHE A 475 29.81 10.59 -20.62
C PHE A 475 29.69 9.24 -19.92
N MET A 476 29.06 9.18 -18.74
CA MET A 476 28.84 7.92 -18.02
C MET A 476 27.82 7.01 -18.72
N PHE A 477 26.83 7.57 -19.40
CA PHE A 477 25.88 6.83 -20.24
C PHE A 477 26.55 6.24 -21.50
N LEU A 478 27.44 6.98 -22.15
CA LEU A 478 28.22 6.48 -23.28
C LEU A 478 29.26 5.44 -22.86
N LEU A 479 29.87 5.61 -21.69
CA LEU A 479 30.81 4.64 -21.12
C LEU A 479 30.10 3.32 -20.75
N SER A 480 28.86 3.37 -20.24
CA SER A 480 28.08 2.17 -19.96
C SER A 480 27.62 1.46 -21.24
N LEU A 481 27.25 2.19 -22.29
CA LEU A 481 27.01 1.61 -23.62
C LEU A 481 28.26 0.99 -24.23
N LEU A 482 29.44 1.59 -24.02
CA LEU A 482 30.73 1.04 -24.44
C LEU A 482 31.06 -0.26 -23.68
N ILE A 483 30.85 -0.31 -22.36
CA ILE A 483 31.09 -1.51 -21.55
C ILE A 483 30.11 -2.62 -21.94
N VAL A 484 28.84 -2.30 -22.16
CA VAL A 484 27.85 -3.26 -22.69
C VAL A 484 28.26 -3.76 -24.08
N SER A 485 28.73 -2.87 -24.96
CA SER A 485 29.23 -3.25 -26.29
C SER A 485 30.47 -4.15 -26.22
N ILE A 486 31.44 -3.85 -25.34
CA ILE A 486 32.63 -4.69 -25.12
C ILE A 486 32.22 -6.07 -24.59
N VAL A 487 31.29 -6.13 -23.64
CA VAL A 487 30.77 -7.42 -23.10
C VAL A 487 30.03 -8.23 -24.18
N PHE A 488 29.36 -7.59 -25.14
CA PHE A 488 28.73 -8.27 -26.27
C PHE A 488 29.70 -8.64 -27.40
N THR A 489 30.80 -7.91 -27.58
CA THR A 489 31.78 -8.15 -28.67
C THR A 489 32.83 -9.21 -28.28
N VAL A 490 33.05 -9.47 -26.99
CA VAL A 490 33.94 -10.53 -26.47
C VAL A 490 33.30 -11.94 -26.58
N LYS A 491 32.18 -12.07 -27.29
CA LYS A 491 31.57 -13.35 -27.67
C LYS A 491 31.56 -13.55 -29.19
N HIS A 492 32.76 -13.62 -29.77
CA HIS A 492 33.03 -14.42 -30.96
C HIS A 492 34.36 -15.15 -30.80
#